data_AF-A0A535GZQ3-F1
#
_entry.id   AF-A0A535GZQ3-F1
#
_cell.length_a   1.000
_cell.length_b   1.000
_cell.length_c   1.000
_cell.angle_alpha   90.00
_cell.angle_beta   90.00
_cell.angle_gamma   90.00
#
_symmetry.space_group_name_H-M   'P 1'
#
loop_
_entity.id
_entity.type
_entity.pdbx_description
1 polymer ?
#
loop_
_entity_poly.entity_id
_entity_poly.type
_entity_poly.pdbx_seq_one_letter_code
_entity_poly.pdbx_strand_id
1 'polypeptide(L)' 'MKIAIPDDYQDAVRMLDCFQKLNEQQVVISREHISDPEVLA' A
#
# COMPACT_ATOMS: atom_id res chain seq x y z
N MET A 1 2.39 -11.98 6.55
CA MET A 1 3.46 -11.23 5.83
C MET A 1 3.16 -9.75 5.92
N LYS A 2 4.17 -8.90 5.67
CA LYS A 2 3.99 -7.45 5.56
C LYS A 2 3.94 -7.06 4.08
N ILE A 3 2.90 -6.33 3.68
CA ILE A 3 2.64 -5.91 2.29
C ILE A 3 2.66 -4.38 2.25
N ALA A 4 3.39 -3.81 1.30
CA ALA A 4 3.39 -2.37 1.04
C ALA A 4 2.70 -2.09 -0.31
N ILE A 5 1.84 -1.08 -0.35
CA ILE A 5 1.17 -0.56 -1.54
C ILE A 5 1.61 0.90 -1.70
N PRO A 6 2.64 1.20 -2.51
CA PRO A 6 3.07 2.56 -2.76
C PRO A 6 2.15 3.27 -3.75
N ASP A 7 2.30 4.61 -3.85
CA ASP A 7 1.69 5.43 -4.90
C ASP A 7 0.14 5.46 -4.96
N ASP A 8 -0.55 5.18 -3.86
CA ASP A 8 -2.01 5.33 -3.76
C ASP A 8 -2.39 6.76 -3.35
N TYR A 9 -2.16 7.74 -4.24
CA TYR A 9 -2.37 9.17 -3.95
C TYR A 9 -3.78 9.49 -3.42
N GLN A 10 -4.78 8.69 -3.78
CA GLN A 10 -6.19 8.92 -3.44
C GLN A 10 -6.69 8.06 -2.28
N ASP A 11 -5.84 7.20 -1.72
CA ASP A 11 -6.24 6.22 -0.71
C ASP A 11 -7.40 5.31 -1.18
N ALA A 12 -7.45 5.05 -2.49
CA ALA A 12 -8.58 4.39 -3.14
C ALA A 12 -8.50 2.86 -3.02
N VAL A 13 -7.29 2.31 -2.85
CA VAL A 13 -7.07 0.86 -2.89
C VAL A 13 -7.82 0.14 -1.76
N ARG A 14 -7.92 0.76 -0.57
CA ARG A 14 -8.69 0.19 0.56
C ARG A 14 -10.20 0.13 0.32
N MET A 15 -10.70 0.89 -0.64
CA MET A 15 -12.13 0.93 -0.99
C MET A 15 -12.50 -0.12 -2.05
N LEU A 16 -11.52 -0.76 -2.68
CA LEU A 16 -11.77 -1.78 -3.69
C LEU A 16 -12.28 -3.07 -3.05
N ASP A 17 -13.27 -3.71 -3.68
CA ASP A 17 -13.83 -4.98 -3.23
C ASP A 17 -12.77 -6.07 -3.03
N CYS A 18 -11.67 -6.02 -3.79
CA CYS A 18 -10.60 -7.00 -3.68
C CYS A 18 -9.71 -6.83 -2.45
N PHE A 19 -9.72 -5.66 -1.79
CA PHE A 19 -8.86 -5.37 -0.64
C PHE A 19 -9.10 -6.34 0.52
N GLN A 20 -10.32 -6.84 0.66
CA GLN A 20 -10.69 -7.86 1.66
C GLN A 20 -9.85 -9.15 1.59
N LYS A 21 -9.26 -9.46 0.44
CA LYS A 21 -8.36 -10.61 0.27
C LYS A 21 -7.07 -10.48 1.10
N LEU A 22 -6.76 -9.28 1.60
CA LEU A 22 -5.55 -8.98 2.36
C LEU A 22 -5.79 -8.89 3.88
N ASN A 23 -6.99 -9.20 4.38
CA ASN A 23 -7.38 -8.98 5.79
C ASN A 23 -6.47 -9.67 6.84
N GLU A 24 -5.82 -10.77 6.48
CA GLU A 24 -4.90 -11.50 7.38
C GLU A 24 -3.44 -11.00 7.28
N GLN A 25 -3.18 -10.00 6.44
CA GLN A 25 -1.85 -9.46 6.18
C GLN A 25 -1.71 -8.07 6.79
N GLN A 26 -0.50 -7.71 7.19
CA GLN A 26 -0.20 -6.35 7.61
C GLN A 26 0.04 -5.50 6.36
N VAL A 27 -0.93 -4.67 5.99
CA VAL A 27 -0.85 -3.80 4.80
C VAL A 27 -0.50 -2.37 5.19
N VAL A 28 0.51 -1.80 4.53
CA VAL A 28 0.88 -0.38 4.62
C VAL A 28 0.63 0.26 3.26
N ILE A 29 -0.13 1.35 3.22
CA ILE A 29 -0.45 2.09 1.99
C ILE A 29 0.23 3.46 2.06
N SER A 30 1.07 3.79 1.06
CA SER A 30 1.66 5.12 0.91
C SER A 30 0.87 5.92 -0.13
N ARG A 31 0.59 7.18 0.19
CA ARG A 31 -0.10 8.13 -0.70
C ARG A 31 0.85 9.05 -1.44
N GLU A 32 2.15 8.80 -1.33
CA GLU A 32 3.20 9.61 -1.91
C GLU A 32 4.13 8.75 -2.75
N HIS A 33 4.73 9.38 -3.77
CA HIS A 33 5.76 8.76 -4.58
C HIS A 33 7.12 8.92 -3.92
N ILE A 34 7.79 7.79 -3.71
CA ILE A 34 9.15 7.73 -3.19
C ILE A 34 10.02 7.12 -4.28
N SER A 35 10.89 7.94 -4.87
CA SER A 35 11.82 7.53 -5.93
C SER A 35 13.17 7.06 -5.39
N ASP A 36 13.47 7.35 -4.11
CA ASP A 36 14.72 6.97 -3.47
C ASP A 36 14.65 5.50 -3.00
N PRO A 37 15.49 4.60 -3.56
CA PRO A 37 15.53 3.21 -3.16
C PRO A 37 15.89 3.00 -1.68
N GLU A 38 16.67 3.89 -1.07
CA GLU A 38 17.04 3.79 0.34
C GLU A 38 15.87 4.14 1.26
N VAL A 39 14.99 5.05 0.82
CA VAL A 39 13.77 5.40 1.56
C VAL A 39 12.68 4.33 1.38
N LEU A 40 12.73 3.59 0.27
CA LEU A 40 11.78 2.52 -0.03
C LEU A 40 12.14 1.17 0.63
N ALA A 41 13.42 0.95 0.96
CA ALA A 41 13.96 -0.30 1.53
C ALA A 41 13.65 -0.49 3.03
#